data_AF-A0A0F7VS27-F1
#
_entry.id   AF-A0A0F7VS27-F1
#
_cell.length_a   1.000
_cell.length_b   1.000
_cell.length_c   1.000
_cell.angle_alpha   90.00
_cell.angle_beta   90.00
_cell.angle_gamma   90.00
#
_symmetry.space_group_name_H-M   'P 1'
#
loop_
_entity.id
_entity.type
_entity.pdbx_description
1 polymer ?
#
loop_
_entity_poly.entity_id
_entity_poly.type
_entity_poly.pdbx_seq_one_letter_code
_entity_poly.pdbx_strand_id
1 'polypeptide(L)'
;MPPTDARTDAGTVPASDGGTGTDTGPRGGATNADNTNKAGDTDSRDGDGGDGGEDTLDLRLPDAFLETFADPAARTPAAAWPAAGDDLLDRVAAWSPAVTSAGVFHLVPVRLERDLPLITRWMNDPAVAAFWQLSGPPHVTEDHLRAQLDGDGRSVPCVGVLKGTPMSYWEIYRADLDPLARHYPARPHDTGIHLLLGDAADRGRGLGSVLLRAVADLVLDQRPRCTRVVAEPDLRNTPSVAAFLSAGFRLRAEIDLPGKRAALLVRDRHLRRLL
;
A
#
# COMPACT_ATOMS: atom_id res chain seq x y z
N MET A 1 -4.90 -5.29 0.77
CA MET A 1 -5.68 -4.16 0.22
C MET A 1 -4.92 -3.68 -1.00
N PRO A 2 -5.57 -3.48 -2.15
CA PRO A 2 -4.94 -2.73 -3.24
C PRO A 2 -4.55 -1.32 -2.76
N PRO A 3 -3.54 -0.68 -3.37
CA PRO A 3 -3.23 0.71 -3.13
C PRO A 3 -4.47 1.59 -3.36
N THR A 4 -4.67 2.58 -2.48
CA THR A 4 -5.92 3.32 -2.26
C THR A 4 -6.43 4.19 -3.42
N ASP A 5 -5.83 4.14 -4.61
CA ASP A 5 -6.12 5.11 -5.67
C ASP A 5 -6.67 4.43 -6.94
N ALA A 6 -7.95 4.09 -6.91
CA ALA A 6 -8.76 3.86 -8.11
C ALA A 6 -10.14 4.51 -7.94
N ARG A 7 -10.22 5.84 -8.16
CA ARG A 7 -11.49 6.53 -8.36
C ARG A 7 -11.89 6.38 -9.83
N THR A 8 -12.93 5.59 -10.10
CA THR A 8 -13.69 5.64 -11.35
C THR A 8 -14.81 6.66 -11.21
N ASP A 9 -14.77 7.69 -12.04
CA ASP A 9 -15.85 8.64 -12.27
C ASP A 9 -16.87 7.96 -13.21
N ALA A 10 -18.10 7.74 -12.73
CA ALA A 10 -19.19 7.17 -13.51
C ALA A 10 -20.37 8.14 -13.48
N GLY A 11 -20.66 8.71 -14.65
CA GLY A 11 -21.70 9.69 -14.87
C GLY A 11 -23.12 9.15 -14.62
N THR A 12 -23.90 10.02 -14.00
CA THR A 12 -25.37 10.12 -13.97
C THR A 12 -26.01 9.90 -15.35
N VAL A 13 -27.11 9.13 -15.47
CA VAL A 13 -28.55 9.53 -15.71
C VAL A 13 -29.48 8.26 -15.62
N PRO A 14 -30.83 8.32 -15.65
CA PRO A 14 -31.70 8.30 -14.47
C PRO A 14 -32.71 7.12 -14.40
N ALA A 15 -33.47 7.16 -13.30
CA ALA A 15 -34.55 6.29 -12.89
C ALA A 15 -35.78 6.24 -13.81
N SER A 16 -36.52 5.14 -13.71
CA SER A 16 -37.91 5.00 -14.16
C SER A 16 -38.78 4.46 -13.02
N ASP A 17 -39.88 5.18 -12.78
CA ASP A 17 -40.92 4.98 -11.77
C ASP A 17 -41.75 3.71 -11.93
N GLY A 18 -42.40 3.30 -10.82
CA GLY A 18 -43.51 2.35 -10.86
C GLY A 18 -44.22 2.11 -9.51
N GLY A 19 -45.14 3.02 -9.15
CA GLY A 19 -46.38 2.82 -8.36
C GLY A 19 -46.27 2.32 -6.91
N THR A 20 -47.24 2.45 -6.00
CA THR A 20 -48.58 3.07 -5.89
C THR A 20 -49.00 2.78 -4.43
N GLY A 21 -49.61 3.71 -3.69
CA GLY A 21 -50.16 3.39 -2.36
C GLY A 21 -50.65 4.57 -1.52
N THR A 22 -51.96 4.81 -1.63
CA THR A 22 -52.92 5.68 -0.89
C THR A 22 -52.73 5.80 0.64
N ASP A 23 -52.75 7.01 1.21
CA ASP A 23 -53.88 7.78 1.80
C ASP A 23 -54.24 7.43 3.27
N THR A 24 -54.18 8.43 4.17
CA THR A 24 -55.26 8.83 5.11
C THR A 24 -54.78 9.82 6.21
N GLY A 25 -55.21 11.08 6.09
CA GLY A 25 -55.90 11.84 7.15
C GLY A 25 -55.13 12.54 8.32
N PRO A 26 -55.68 13.65 8.88
CA PRO A 26 -54.90 14.74 9.47
C PRO A 26 -55.21 15.06 10.96
N ARG A 27 -54.33 15.85 11.62
CA ARG A 27 -54.67 16.99 12.53
C ARG A 27 -53.46 17.51 13.34
N GLY A 28 -53.30 18.84 13.37
CA GLY A 28 -53.20 19.59 14.64
C GLY A 28 -51.92 20.41 14.94
N GLY A 29 -52.06 21.75 14.90
CA GLY A 29 -51.41 22.72 15.81
C GLY A 29 -50.04 23.27 15.38
N ALA A 30 -49.97 24.52 14.91
CA ALA A 30 -49.63 25.74 15.69
C ALA A 30 -48.10 25.85 15.97
N THR A 31 -47.36 26.94 15.73
CA THR A 31 -47.59 28.39 15.52
C THR A 31 -46.21 29.04 15.29
N ASN A 32 -46.19 30.14 14.53
CA ASN A 32 -45.35 31.36 14.66
C ASN A 32 -43.80 31.25 14.53
N ALA A 33 -43.06 32.20 13.96
CA ALA A 33 -43.37 33.45 13.26
C ALA A 33 -42.14 33.91 12.47
N ASP A 34 -42.43 34.68 11.43
CA ASP A 34 -41.66 35.71 10.74
C ASP A 34 -40.33 36.17 11.36
N ASN A 35 -39.30 36.36 10.51
CA ASN A 35 -39.06 37.71 10.01
C ASN A 35 -38.15 37.76 8.78
N THR A 36 -38.69 38.36 7.72
CA THR A 36 -38.05 38.85 6.50
C THR A 36 -37.55 40.29 6.68
N ASN A 37 -36.43 40.64 6.06
CA ASN A 37 -36.17 41.87 5.28
C ASN A 37 -34.67 41.91 4.96
N LYS A 38 -34.19 41.88 3.71
CA LYS A 38 -34.42 42.69 2.51
C LYS A 38 -33.87 44.12 2.61
N ALA A 39 -32.69 44.26 1.99
CA ALA A 39 -32.16 45.34 1.15
C ALA A 39 -32.26 46.82 1.58
N GLY A 40 -31.11 47.49 1.53
CA GLY A 40 -30.96 48.94 1.41
C GLY A 40 -29.62 49.26 0.74
N ASP A 41 -29.68 50.02 -0.34
CA ASP A 41 -28.63 50.35 -1.31
C ASP A 41 -28.05 51.76 -1.06
N THR A 42 -26.97 52.08 -1.78
CA THR A 42 -26.39 53.39 -2.15
C THR A 42 -25.21 53.99 -1.34
N ASP A 43 -24.02 53.80 -1.93
CA ASP A 43 -23.10 54.81 -2.53
C ASP A 43 -22.54 55.98 -1.68
N SER A 44 -21.21 56.01 -1.49
CA SER A 44 -20.32 57.09 -1.98
C SER A 44 -18.87 56.99 -1.43
N ARG A 45 -17.94 56.73 -2.36
CA ARG A 45 -16.61 57.34 -2.62
C ARG A 45 -15.49 57.51 -1.57
N ASP A 46 -14.33 57.03 -2.04
CA ASP A 46 -12.94 57.56 -2.00
C ASP A 46 -12.07 57.39 -0.74
N GLY A 47 -10.93 56.68 -0.92
CA GLY A 47 -9.79 56.71 0.00
C GLY A 47 -8.82 55.52 -0.10
N ASP A 48 -7.92 55.58 -1.09
CA ASP A 48 -6.49 55.21 -1.08
C ASP A 48 -5.95 54.13 -0.10
N GLY A 49 -5.16 53.19 -0.63
CA GLY A 49 -4.34 52.27 0.18
C GLY A 49 -4.09 50.91 -0.46
N GLY A 50 -3.35 50.86 -1.57
CA GLY A 50 -2.68 49.63 -1.98
C GLY A 50 -1.46 49.38 -1.10
N ASP A 51 -1.28 48.15 -0.62
CA ASP A 51 -0.10 47.32 -0.93
C ASP A 51 -0.25 45.95 -0.25
N GLY A 52 -0.10 44.90 -1.05
CA GLY A 52 -0.14 43.51 -0.60
C GLY A 52 1.27 43.05 -0.25
N GLY A 53 1.50 42.75 1.03
CA GLY A 53 2.72 42.10 1.48
C GLY A 53 2.49 40.60 1.70
N GLU A 54 2.62 39.80 0.65
CA GLU A 54 2.98 38.39 0.81
C GLU A 54 4.42 38.34 1.31
N ASP A 55 4.59 38.01 2.58
CA ASP A 55 5.87 37.85 3.25
C ASP A 55 6.56 36.56 2.76
N THR A 56 7.00 36.58 1.49
CA THR A 56 7.82 35.52 0.90
C THR A 56 9.24 35.77 1.38
N LEU A 57 9.71 34.93 2.31
CA LEU A 57 11.11 34.91 2.73
C LEU A 57 11.99 34.59 1.52
N ASP A 58 12.56 35.63 0.90
CA ASP A 58 13.58 35.52 -0.13
C ASP A 58 14.88 34.97 0.49
N LEU A 59 14.97 33.65 0.56
CA LEU A 59 16.19 32.92 0.89
C LEU A 59 17.17 33.02 -0.28
N ARG A 60 17.90 34.14 -0.36
CA ARG A 60 19.09 34.24 -1.20
C ARG A 60 20.25 33.51 -0.53
N LEU A 61 20.71 32.43 -1.16
CA LEU A 61 21.96 31.79 -0.79
C LEU A 61 23.12 32.79 -1.03
N PRO A 62 24.09 32.91 -0.11
CA PRO A 62 25.24 33.78 -0.29
C PRO A 62 26.01 33.43 -1.56
N ASP A 63 26.50 34.44 -2.29
CA ASP A 63 27.19 34.22 -3.58
C ASP A 63 28.40 33.30 -3.45
N ALA A 64 29.13 33.35 -2.32
CA ALA A 64 30.23 32.43 -2.01
C ALA A 64 29.79 30.94 -1.94
N PHE A 65 28.54 30.67 -1.56
CA PHE A 65 27.98 29.31 -1.57
C PHE A 65 27.68 28.86 -3.00
N LEU A 66 27.19 29.76 -3.87
CA LEU A 66 26.93 29.47 -5.28
C LEU A 66 28.24 29.27 -6.07
N GLU A 67 29.27 30.06 -5.76
CA GLU A 67 30.61 29.95 -6.37
C GLU A 67 31.27 28.60 -6.10
N THR A 68 30.99 27.98 -4.94
CA THR A 68 31.48 26.63 -4.59
C THR A 68 30.94 25.56 -5.55
N PHE A 69 29.77 25.78 -6.16
CA PHE A 69 29.16 24.86 -7.14
C PHE A 69 29.32 25.34 -8.60
N ALA A 70 29.84 26.55 -8.81
CA ALA A 70 29.99 27.18 -10.11
C ALA A 70 31.30 26.81 -10.83
N ASP A 71 32.29 26.23 -10.13
CA ASP A 71 33.54 25.79 -10.74
C ASP A 71 33.32 24.52 -11.59
N PRO A 72 33.40 24.61 -12.94
CA PRO A 72 33.22 23.46 -13.81
C PRO A 72 34.40 22.47 -13.76
N ALA A 73 35.56 22.88 -13.22
CA ALA A 73 36.77 22.05 -13.09
C ALA A 73 36.85 21.33 -11.73
N ALA A 74 36.18 21.84 -10.69
CA ALA A 74 36.02 21.15 -9.39
C ALA A 74 34.85 20.15 -9.36
N ARG A 75 34.08 20.06 -10.45
CA ARG A 75 33.18 18.93 -10.70
C ARG A 75 34.02 17.67 -10.93
N THR A 76 34.46 17.07 -9.84
CA THR A 76 34.62 15.61 -9.77
C THR A 76 33.36 15.06 -10.43
N PRO A 77 33.43 14.15 -11.42
CA PRO A 77 32.21 13.60 -12.00
C PRO A 77 31.38 13.12 -10.82
N ALA A 78 30.23 13.78 -10.59
CA ALA A 78 29.28 13.34 -9.60
C ALA A 78 29.12 11.87 -9.93
N ALA A 79 29.53 11.00 -8.99
CA ALA A 79 29.56 9.56 -9.20
C ALA A 79 28.26 9.25 -9.92
N ALA A 80 28.37 8.84 -11.19
CA ALA A 80 27.22 8.77 -12.09
C ALA A 80 26.12 8.12 -11.28
N TRP A 81 24.98 8.81 -11.11
CA TRP A 81 23.84 8.15 -10.47
C TRP A 81 23.72 6.80 -11.17
N PRO A 82 23.74 5.69 -10.41
CA PRO A 82 23.84 4.38 -11.01
C PRO A 82 22.79 4.35 -12.12
N ALA A 83 23.26 4.07 -13.34
CA ALA A 83 22.40 4.00 -14.50
C ALA A 83 21.16 3.21 -14.12
N ALA A 84 19.96 3.66 -14.53
CA ALA A 84 18.70 2.97 -14.33
C ALA A 84 18.90 1.45 -14.53
N GLY A 85 19.00 0.71 -13.42
CA GLY A 85 19.69 -0.58 -13.45
C GLY A 85 19.53 -1.48 -12.21
N ASP A 86 18.92 -0.98 -11.13
CA ASP A 86 18.34 -1.83 -10.10
C ASP A 86 16.88 -1.40 -9.93
N ASP A 87 15.95 -2.34 -10.07
CA ASP A 87 14.55 -2.09 -9.74
C ASP A 87 14.42 -1.72 -8.24
N LEU A 88 13.29 -1.11 -7.85
CA LEU A 88 13.11 -0.57 -6.50
C LEU A 88 13.21 -1.62 -5.38
N LEU A 89 13.22 -2.92 -5.72
CA LEU A 89 13.18 -4.07 -4.82
C LEU A 89 14.34 -5.04 -5.05
N ASP A 90 15.45 -4.57 -5.62
CA ASP A 90 16.70 -5.30 -5.77
C ASP A 90 16.52 -6.66 -6.49
N ARG A 91 15.77 -6.65 -7.61
CA ARG A 91 15.60 -7.76 -8.56
C ARG A 91 15.03 -9.01 -7.92
N VAL A 92 13.82 -8.91 -7.38
CA VAL A 92 13.06 -10.05 -6.79
C VAL A 92 13.07 -11.29 -7.68
N ALA A 93 13.00 -11.11 -9.01
CA ALA A 93 13.07 -12.19 -9.99
C ALA A 93 14.37 -13.01 -9.97
N ALA A 94 15.46 -12.41 -9.50
CA ALA A 94 16.79 -13.02 -9.43
C ALA A 94 17.12 -13.60 -8.04
N TRP A 95 16.22 -13.46 -7.06
CA TRP A 95 16.45 -13.98 -5.71
C TRP A 95 16.56 -15.50 -5.72
N SER A 96 17.56 -16.00 -4.99
CA SER A 96 17.79 -17.44 -4.90
C SER A 96 16.66 -18.15 -4.15
N PRO A 97 16.42 -19.44 -4.43
CA PRO A 97 15.47 -20.24 -3.68
C PRO A 97 15.83 -20.30 -2.19
N ALA A 98 14.84 -20.30 -1.32
CA ALA A 98 15.02 -20.53 0.11
C ALA A 98 14.85 -22.02 0.45
N VAL A 99 15.82 -22.60 1.15
CA VAL A 99 15.67 -23.93 1.74
C VAL A 99 14.95 -23.80 3.09
N THR A 100 13.80 -24.43 3.22
CA THR A 100 12.98 -24.39 4.45
C THR A 100 12.76 -25.80 5.00
N SER A 101 12.28 -25.89 6.25
CA SER A 101 11.85 -27.18 6.82
C SER A 101 10.66 -27.82 6.07
N ALA A 102 9.93 -27.05 5.26
CA ALA A 102 8.83 -27.54 4.44
C ALA A 102 9.26 -27.94 3.02
N GLY A 103 10.51 -27.69 2.63
CA GLY A 103 11.06 -27.90 1.28
C GLY A 103 11.70 -26.65 0.68
N VAL A 104 12.19 -26.78 -0.55
CA VAL A 104 12.70 -25.62 -1.31
C VAL A 104 11.53 -24.74 -1.74
N PHE A 105 11.62 -23.46 -1.41
CA PHE A 105 10.61 -22.45 -1.69
C PHE A 105 11.19 -21.36 -2.60
N HIS A 106 10.40 -20.93 -3.58
CA HIS A 106 10.77 -19.92 -4.56
C HIS A 106 9.70 -18.84 -4.64
N LEU A 107 10.13 -17.58 -4.74
CA LEU A 107 9.28 -16.49 -5.21
C LEU A 107 9.47 -16.37 -6.71
N VAL A 108 8.38 -16.52 -7.47
CA VAL A 108 8.39 -16.37 -8.92
C VAL A 108 7.48 -15.19 -9.26
N PRO A 109 7.99 -14.10 -9.87
CA PRO A 109 7.15 -12.99 -10.28
C PRO A 109 5.97 -13.45 -11.15
N VAL A 110 4.81 -12.83 -10.90
CA VAL A 110 3.57 -13.14 -11.60
C VAL A 110 3.72 -12.85 -13.09
N ARG A 111 3.20 -13.76 -13.91
CA ARG A 111 2.92 -13.52 -15.33
C ARG A 111 1.42 -13.62 -15.51
N LEU A 112 0.79 -12.55 -16.00
CA LEU A 112 -0.66 -12.40 -15.97
C LEU A 112 -1.36 -13.55 -16.70
N GLU A 113 -0.90 -13.89 -17.90
CA GLU A 113 -1.49 -14.94 -18.75
C GLU A 113 -1.39 -16.33 -18.11
N ARG A 114 -0.34 -16.56 -17.30
CA ARG A 114 -0.08 -17.84 -16.63
C ARG A 114 -0.85 -17.97 -15.32
N ASP A 115 -0.83 -16.91 -14.51
CA ASP A 115 -1.16 -17.02 -13.09
C ASP A 115 -2.53 -16.43 -12.74
N LEU A 116 -3.12 -15.58 -13.58
CA LEU A 116 -4.41 -14.94 -13.30
C LEU A 116 -5.51 -15.96 -12.95
N PRO A 117 -5.69 -17.09 -13.66
CA PRO A 117 -6.72 -18.06 -13.29
C PRO A 117 -6.50 -18.67 -11.90
N LEU A 118 -5.24 -18.92 -11.53
CA LEU A 118 -4.87 -19.50 -10.24
C LEU A 118 -5.10 -18.51 -9.10
N ILE A 119 -4.61 -17.28 -9.26
CA ILE A 119 -4.73 -16.23 -8.25
C ILE A 119 -6.20 -15.84 -8.08
N THR A 120 -6.97 -15.73 -9.16
CA THR A 120 -8.41 -15.47 -9.11
C THR A 120 -9.13 -16.54 -8.27
N ARG A 121 -8.78 -17.83 -8.47
CA ARG A 121 -9.36 -18.92 -7.66
C ARG A 121 -9.05 -18.74 -6.19
N TRP A 122 -7.81 -18.41 -5.84
CA TRP A 122 -7.42 -18.18 -4.46
C TRP A 122 -8.09 -16.94 -3.85
N MET A 123 -8.22 -15.84 -4.59
CA MET A 123 -8.92 -14.63 -4.12
C MET A 123 -10.40 -14.88 -3.84
N ASN A 124 -11.00 -15.86 -4.51
CA ASN A 124 -12.39 -16.28 -4.31
C ASN A 124 -12.56 -17.36 -3.20
N ASP A 125 -11.48 -17.86 -2.60
CA ASP A 125 -11.60 -18.71 -1.41
C ASP A 125 -12.19 -17.87 -0.25
N PRO A 126 -13.26 -18.34 0.43
CA PRO A 126 -13.94 -17.54 1.47
C PRO A 126 -13.03 -17.04 2.60
N ALA A 127 -12.02 -17.83 3.00
CA ALA A 127 -11.09 -17.43 4.05
C ALA A 127 -10.09 -16.38 3.56
N VAL A 128 -9.75 -16.38 2.27
CA VAL A 128 -8.92 -15.34 1.65
C VAL A 128 -9.74 -14.09 1.40
N ALA A 129 -10.93 -14.23 0.81
CA ALA A 129 -11.86 -13.15 0.46
C ALA A 129 -12.18 -12.24 1.67
N ALA A 130 -12.33 -12.84 2.86
CA ALA A 130 -12.59 -12.13 4.11
C ALA A 130 -11.54 -11.04 4.45
N PHE A 131 -10.32 -11.14 3.92
CA PHE A 131 -9.23 -10.21 4.23
C PHE A 131 -8.62 -9.52 3.01
N TRP A 132 -8.75 -10.12 1.82
CA TRP A 132 -8.17 -9.57 0.59
C TRP A 132 -9.13 -8.64 -0.17
N GLN A 133 -10.44 -8.81 -0.03
CA GLN A 133 -11.46 -7.98 -0.70
C GLN A 133 -11.30 -7.94 -2.24
N LEU A 134 -10.75 -9.00 -2.83
CA LEU A 134 -10.55 -9.16 -4.28
C LEU A 134 -11.34 -10.35 -4.86
N SER A 135 -12.29 -10.91 -4.08
CA SER A 135 -13.21 -11.94 -4.57
C SER A 135 -14.14 -11.35 -5.62
N GLY A 136 -14.45 -12.13 -6.65
CA GLY A 136 -15.29 -11.69 -7.75
C GLY A 136 -14.84 -12.26 -9.09
N PRO A 137 -15.34 -11.68 -10.20
CA PRO A 137 -14.94 -12.06 -11.54
C PRO A 137 -13.44 -11.82 -11.79
N PRO A 138 -12.81 -12.53 -12.75
CA PRO A 138 -11.37 -12.46 -13.00
C PRO A 138 -10.80 -11.05 -13.17
N HIS A 139 -11.55 -10.12 -13.76
CA HIS A 139 -11.08 -8.74 -13.97
C HIS A 139 -10.73 -8.03 -12.66
N VAL A 140 -11.39 -8.34 -11.54
CA VAL A 140 -11.08 -7.74 -10.22
C VAL A 140 -9.65 -8.10 -9.79
N THR A 141 -9.26 -9.36 -9.98
CA THR A 141 -7.89 -9.81 -9.70
C THR A 141 -6.90 -9.32 -10.76
N GLU A 142 -7.32 -9.28 -12.03
CA GLU A 142 -6.51 -8.77 -13.13
C GLU A 142 -6.11 -7.30 -12.93
N ASP A 143 -7.09 -6.43 -12.62
CA ASP A 143 -6.87 -5.01 -12.40
C ASP A 143 -5.89 -4.78 -11.23
N HIS A 144 -6.04 -5.55 -10.15
CA HIS A 144 -5.12 -5.52 -9.01
C HIS A 144 -3.69 -5.95 -9.36
N LEU A 145 -3.53 -6.97 -10.21
CA LEU A 145 -2.22 -7.41 -10.68
C LEU A 145 -1.61 -6.40 -11.65
N ARG A 146 -2.39 -5.85 -12.59
CA ARG A 146 -1.94 -4.83 -13.54
C ARG A 146 -1.47 -3.56 -12.85
N ALA A 147 -2.17 -3.10 -11.81
CA ALA A 147 -1.76 -1.94 -11.02
C ALA A 147 -0.32 -2.08 -10.46
N GLN A 148 0.14 -3.30 -10.19
CA GLN A 148 1.50 -3.56 -9.72
C GLN A 148 2.47 -3.83 -10.89
N LEU A 149 2.06 -4.65 -11.86
CA LEU A 149 2.90 -5.05 -13.00
C LEU A 149 3.23 -3.88 -13.93
N ASP A 150 2.26 -2.99 -14.16
CA ASP A 150 2.39 -1.80 -15.00
C ASP A 150 2.84 -0.56 -14.19
N GLY A 151 3.07 -0.73 -12.88
CA GLY A 151 3.53 0.31 -11.98
C GLY A 151 5.02 0.63 -12.10
N ASP A 152 5.54 1.45 -11.18
CA ASP A 152 6.94 1.87 -11.17
C ASP A 152 7.91 0.84 -10.54
N GLY A 153 7.43 -0.37 -10.27
CA GLY A 153 8.20 -1.43 -9.61
C GLY A 153 8.29 -1.32 -8.09
N ARG A 154 7.54 -0.41 -7.43
CA ARG A 154 7.52 -0.32 -5.96
C ARG A 154 6.81 -1.50 -5.29
N SER A 155 6.06 -2.30 -6.05
CA SER A 155 5.44 -3.57 -5.62
C SER A 155 5.67 -4.62 -6.69
N VAL A 156 6.07 -5.83 -6.28
CA VAL A 156 6.25 -6.98 -7.17
C VAL A 156 5.36 -8.13 -6.70
N PRO A 157 4.30 -8.47 -7.46
CA PRO A 157 3.46 -9.62 -7.17
C PRO A 157 4.19 -10.92 -7.55
N CYS A 158 4.16 -11.90 -6.66
CA CYS A 158 4.85 -13.19 -6.83
C CYS A 158 3.92 -14.37 -6.52
N VAL A 159 4.11 -15.46 -7.26
CA VAL A 159 3.63 -16.79 -6.88
C VAL A 159 4.72 -17.48 -6.05
N GLY A 160 4.35 -17.95 -4.86
CA GLY A 160 5.19 -18.79 -4.03
C GLY A 160 5.08 -20.25 -4.44
N VAL A 161 6.22 -20.83 -4.86
CA VAL A 161 6.33 -22.21 -5.34
C VAL A 161 7.10 -23.03 -4.31
N LEU A 162 6.44 -24.01 -3.68
CA LEU A 162 7.03 -24.91 -2.70
C LEU A 162 7.19 -26.31 -3.30
N LYS A 163 8.41 -26.87 -3.29
CA LYS A 163 8.70 -28.19 -3.89
C LYS A 163 8.20 -28.33 -5.34
N GLY A 164 8.24 -27.24 -6.11
CA GLY A 164 7.76 -27.20 -7.49
C GLY A 164 6.25 -26.94 -7.64
N THR A 165 5.48 -26.82 -6.56
CA THR A 165 4.04 -26.57 -6.59
C THR A 165 3.70 -25.11 -6.24
N PRO A 166 3.05 -24.35 -7.14
CA PRO A 166 2.44 -23.06 -6.81
C PRO A 166 1.40 -23.21 -5.69
N MET A 167 1.57 -22.48 -4.58
CA MET A 167 0.72 -22.69 -3.40
C MET A 167 0.42 -21.42 -2.59
N SER A 168 1.02 -20.29 -2.95
CA SER A 168 0.80 -19.01 -2.27
C SER A 168 0.97 -17.84 -3.22
N TYR A 169 0.37 -16.71 -2.87
CA TYR A 169 0.56 -15.43 -3.54
C TYR A 169 1.17 -14.44 -2.55
N TRP A 170 2.09 -13.60 -3.04
CA TRP A 170 2.90 -12.68 -2.26
C TRP A 170 2.98 -11.32 -2.94
N GLU A 171 3.02 -10.26 -2.15
CA GLU A 171 3.37 -8.92 -2.61
C GLU A 171 4.58 -8.47 -1.81
N ILE A 172 5.69 -8.22 -2.49
CA ILE A 172 6.88 -7.61 -1.90
C ILE A 172 6.86 -6.16 -2.33
N TYR A 173 6.82 -5.22 -1.39
CA TYR A 173 6.64 -3.81 -1.72
C TYR A 173 7.51 -2.87 -0.89
N ARG A 174 7.76 -1.68 -1.41
CA ARG A 174 8.43 -0.58 -0.69
C ARG A 174 7.44 0.09 0.25
N ALA A 175 7.42 -0.37 1.50
CA ALA A 175 6.51 0.14 2.52
C ALA A 175 6.78 1.61 2.90
N ASP A 176 7.95 2.13 2.57
CA ASP A 176 8.29 3.55 2.69
C ASP A 176 7.76 4.40 1.53
N LEU A 177 7.29 3.78 0.43
CA LEU A 177 6.67 4.43 -0.72
C LEU A 177 5.17 4.10 -0.86
N ASP A 178 4.63 3.34 0.09
CA ASP A 178 3.23 2.92 0.15
C ASP A 178 2.39 3.89 1.01
N PRO A 179 1.08 4.06 0.78
CA PRO A 179 0.20 4.79 1.70
C PRO A 179 0.37 4.40 3.18
N LEU A 180 0.74 3.16 3.49
CA LEU A 180 1.10 2.68 4.83
C LEU A 180 2.13 3.58 5.52
N ALA A 181 3.08 4.17 4.79
CA ALA A 181 4.12 5.05 5.34
C ALA A 181 3.57 6.23 6.14
N ARG A 182 2.30 6.62 5.92
CA ARG A 182 1.62 7.70 6.66
C ARG A 182 1.13 7.27 8.05
N HIS A 183 1.13 5.98 8.35
CA HIS A 183 0.52 5.40 9.56
C HIS A 183 1.54 4.87 10.56
N TYR A 184 2.84 4.95 10.27
CA TYR A 184 3.91 4.56 11.18
C TYR A 184 5.19 5.35 10.88
N PRO A 185 6.19 5.40 11.78
CA PRO A 185 7.46 6.06 11.51
C PRO A 185 8.29 5.22 10.52
N ALA A 186 7.92 5.27 9.23
CA ALA A 186 8.57 4.57 8.14
C ALA A 186 10.04 4.99 8.02
N ARG A 187 10.90 4.03 7.70
CA ARG A 187 12.32 4.26 7.42
C ARG A 187 12.56 4.02 5.93
N PRO A 188 13.51 4.76 5.32
CA PRO A 188 13.90 4.49 3.95
C PRO A 188 14.22 3.00 3.75
N HIS A 189 13.71 2.44 2.66
CA HIS A 189 13.87 1.04 2.26
C HIS A 189 13.14 0.00 3.11
N ASP A 190 12.25 0.40 4.02
CA ASP A 190 11.33 -0.54 4.67
C ASP A 190 10.60 -1.37 3.60
N THR A 191 10.62 -2.69 3.76
CA THR A 191 9.94 -3.60 2.84
C THR A 191 8.70 -4.15 3.49
N GLY A 192 7.55 -4.00 2.85
CA GLY A 192 6.32 -4.63 3.25
C GLY A 192 6.15 -6.00 2.59
N ILE A 193 5.43 -6.90 3.27
CA ILE A 193 5.00 -8.17 2.68
C ILE A 193 3.51 -8.42 2.92
N HIS A 194 2.79 -8.75 1.85
CA HIS A 194 1.47 -9.38 1.92
C HIS A 194 1.54 -10.82 1.45
N LEU A 195 0.66 -11.68 1.97
CA LEU A 195 0.53 -13.03 1.47
C LEU A 195 -0.87 -13.63 1.64
N LEU A 196 -1.10 -14.68 0.88
CA LEU A 196 -2.13 -15.69 1.13
C LEU A 196 -1.55 -17.08 0.84
N LEU A 197 -2.07 -18.09 1.55
CA LEU A 197 -1.89 -19.49 1.17
C LEU A 197 -3.12 -19.94 0.40
N GLY A 198 -2.88 -20.45 -0.80
CA GLY A 198 -3.88 -20.64 -1.83
C GLY A 198 -4.91 -21.69 -1.47
N ASP A 199 -4.49 -22.92 -1.25
CA ASP A 199 -5.41 -24.02 -0.95
C ASP A 199 -5.66 -24.13 0.56
N ALA A 200 -6.90 -24.40 0.96
CA ALA A 200 -7.27 -24.57 2.37
C ALA A 200 -6.45 -25.68 3.06
N ALA A 201 -6.09 -26.71 2.29
CA ALA A 201 -5.26 -27.80 2.77
C ALA A 201 -3.89 -27.32 3.26
N ASP A 202 -3.32 -26.23 2.74
CA ASP A 202 -1.99 -25.73 3.12
C ASP A 202 -2.00 -24.83 4.37
N ARG A 203 -3.20 -24.51 4.88
CA ARG A 203 -3.38 -23.63 6.04
C ARG A 203 -3.34 -24.42 7.36
N GLY A 204 -3.00 -23.72 8.44
CA GLY A 204 -3.20 -24.24 9.80
C GLY A 204 -2.18 -25.24 10.36
N ARG A 205 -0.98 -25.36 9.80
CA ARG A 205 0.06 -26.31 10.29
C ARG A 205 1.47 -25.71 10.38
N GLY A 206 1.55 -24.43 10.74
CA GLY A 206 2.82 -23.70 10.86
C GLY A 206 3.49 -23.35 9.53
N LEU A 207 2.98 -23.83 8.39
CA LEU A 207 3.54 -23.57 7.07
C LEU A 207 3.63 -22.08 6.75
N GLY A 208 2.59 -21.30 7.05
CA GLY A 208 2.60 -19.85 6.88
C GLY A 208 3.77 -19.19 7.61
N SER A 209 4.04 -19.58 8.86
CA SER A 209 5.16 -19.06 9.66
C SER A 209 6.52 -19.44 9.06
N VAL A 210 6.65 -20.66 8.52
CA VAL A 210 7.88 -21.12 7.84
C VAL A 210 8.15 -20.28 6.61
N LEU A 211 7.15 -20.08 5.75
CA LEU A 211 7.29 -19.32 4.51
C LEU A 211 7.51 -17.83 4.78
N LEU A 212 6.79 -17.25 5.75
CA LEU A 212 6.98 -15.86 6.18
C LEU A 212 8.40 -15.60 6.66
N ARG A 213 8.97 -16.53 7.43
CA ARG A 213 10.37 -16.43 7.87
C ARG A 213 11.31 -16.48 6.67
N ALA A 214 11.10 -17.43 5.76
CA ALA A 214 11.93 -17.58 4.57
C ALA A 214 11.90 -16.33 3.67
N VAL A 215 10.71 -15.78 3.41
CA VAL A 215 10.55 -14.56 2.60
C VAL A 215 11.16 -13.35 3.29
N ALA A 216 10.94 -13.18 4.60
CA ALA A 216 11.53 -12.06 5.33
C ALA A 216 13.07 -12.15 5.37
N ASP A 217 13.62 -13.35 5.52
CA ASP A 217 15.06 -13.57 5.45
C ASP A 217 15.62 -13.29 4.04
N LEU A 218 14.93 -13.73 2.97
CA LEU A 218 15.27 -13.37 1.59
C LEU A 218 15.28 -11.86 1.37
N VAL A 219 14.24 -11.15 1.81
CA VAL A 219 14.18 -9.67 1.72
C VAL A 219 15.39 -9.05 2.40
N LEU A 220 15.72 -9.47 3.62
CA LEU A 220 16.85 -8.91 4.35
C LEU A 220 18.20 -9.30 3.73
N ASP A 221 18.35 -10.51 3.22
CA ASP A 221 19.62 -10.96 2.64
C ASP A 221 19.87 -10.33 1.25
N GLN A 222 18.82 -10.18 0.43
CA GLN A 222 18.92 -9.69 -0.95
C GLN A 222 18.75 -8.17 -1.09
N ARG A 223 18.20 -7.48 -0.07
CA ARG A 223 18.06 -6.02 -0.04
C ARG A 223 18.94 -5.39 1.05
N PRO A 224 20.25 -5.13 0.82
CA PRO A 224 21.16 -4.63 1.86
C PRO A 224 20.72 -3.31 2.50
N ARG A 225 20.00 -2.46 1.76
CA ARG A 225 19.48 -1.17 2.23
C ARG A 225 18.23 -1.32 3.12
N CYS A 226 17.49 -2.41 2.99
CA CYS A 226 16.35 -2.71 3.85
C CYS A 226 16.83 -3.03 5.27
N THR A 227 16.37 -2.28 6.26
CA THR A 227 16.75 -2.52 7.66
C THR A 227 15.73 -3.35 8.43
N ARG A 228 14.50 -3.48 7.91
CA ARG A 228 13.41 -4.23 8.53
C ARG A 228 12.31 -4.57 7.51
N VAL A 229 11.64 -5.68 7.78
CA VAL A 229 10.43 -6.11 7.06
C VAL A 229 9.20 -5.74 7.90
N VAL A 230 8.17 -5.21 7.25
CA VAL A 230 6.93 -4.74 7.86
C VAL A 230 5.75 -5.56 7.31
N ALA A 231 4.71 -5.72 8.12
CA ALA A 231 3.42 -6.24 7.69
C ALA A 231 2.30 -5.65 8.55
N GLU A 232 1.10 -5.63 8.00
CA GLU A 232 -0.08 -4.99 8.59
C GLU A 232 -1.34 -5.86 8.46
N PRO A 233 -1.34 -7.15 8.86
CA PRO A 233 -2.55 -7.97 8.84
C PRO A 233 -3.67 -7.31 9.68
N ASP A 234 -4.91 -7.49 9.24
CA ASP A 234 -6.10 -7.13 10.02
C ASP A 234 -6.04 -7.86 11.39
N LEU A 235 -6.33 -7.15 12.48
CA LEU A 235 -6.32 -7.73 13.84
C LEU A 235 -7.28 -8.92 13.99
N ARG A 236 -8.37 -8.93 13.22
CA ARG A 236 -9.34 -10.05 13.20
C ARG A 236 -8.77 -11.28 12.50
N ASN A 237 -7.73 -11.13 11.68
CA ASN A 237 -7.00 -12.24 11.08
C ASN A 237 -5.98 -12.83 12.07
N THR A 238 -6.50 -13.34 13.19
CA THR A 238 -5.68 -13.91 14.27
C THR A 238 -4.74 -15.03 13.79
N PRO A 239 -5.09 -15.89 12.80
CA PRO A 239 -4.13 -16.86 12.27
C PRO A 239 -2.94 -16.21 11.54
N SER A 240 -3.18 -15.14 10.77
CA SER A 240 -2.12 -14.40 10.08
C SER A 240 -1.21 -13.69 11.08
N VAL A 241 -1.78 -12.97 12.06
CA VAL A 241 -1.02 -12.32 13.13
C VAL A 241 -0.14 -13.34 13.86
N ALA A 242 -0.70 -14.48 14.26
CA ALA A 242 0.04 -15.55 14.92
C ALA A 242 1.16 -16.13 14.04
N ALA A 243 0.94 -16.25 12.73
CA ALA A 243 1.94 -16.73 11.79
C ALA A 243 3.13 -15.76 11.67
N PHE A 244 2.88 -14.45 11.57
CA PHE A 244 3.92 -13.42 11.57
C PHE A 244 4.73 -13.41 12.87
N LEU A 245 4.06 -13.46 14.03
CA LEU A 245 4.73 -13.53 15.34
C LEU A 245 5.63 -14.78 15.42
N SER A 246 5.10 -15.94 15.02
CA SER A 246 5.85 -17.21 14.98
C SER A 246 7.01 -17.17 13.97
N ALA A 247 6.87 -16.42 12.89
CA ALA A 247 7.94 -16.23 11.92
C ALA A 247 9.10 -15.41 12.50
N GLY A 248 8.87 -14.60 13.54
CA GLY A 248 9.86 -13.77 14.24
C GLY A 248 9.61 -12.27 14.09
N PHE A 249 8.44 -11.87 13.58
CA PHE A 249 7.98 -10.49 13.65
C PHE A 249 7.54 -10.16 15.07
N ARG A 250 7.53 -8.86 15.39
CA ARG A 250 7.08 -8.36 16.68
C ARG A 250 6.01 -7.31 16.45
N LEU A 251 4.94 -7.35 17.26
CA LEU A 251 3.95 -6.28 17.29
C LEU A 251 4.63 -4.98 17.73
N ARG A 252 4.44 -3.92 16.95
CA ARG A 252 4.93 -2.57 17.23
C ARG A 252 3.82 -1.62 17.62
N ALA A 253 2.69 -1.71 16.93
CA ALA A 253 1.52 -0.89 17.16
C ALA A 253 0.27 -1.57 16.61
N GLU A 254 -0.88 -1.10 17.05
CA GLU A 254 -2.13 -1.26 16.31
C GLU A 254 -2.39 0.06 15.57
N ILE A 255 -2.74 -0.02 14.30
CA ILE A 255 -2.93 1.15 13.45
C ILE A 255 -4.29 1.08 12.75
N ASP A 256 -4.96 2.22 12.66
CA ASP A 256 -6.18 2.36 11.87
C ASP A 256 -5.81 2.67 10.42
N LEU A 257 -6.25 1.81 9.52
CA LEU A 257 -6.10 1.94 8.07
C LEU A 257 -7.51 2.02 7.44
N PRO A 258 -7.65 2.57 6.22
CA PRO A 258 -8.91 2.50 5.50
C PRO A 258 -9.45 1.06 5.50
N GLY A 259 -10.65 0.84 6.01
CA GLY A 259 -11.31 -0.47 5.99
C GLY A 259 -10.82 -1.53 6.99
N LYS A 260 -9.77 -1.30 7.79
CA LYS A 260 -9.33 -2.25 8.83
C LYS A 260 -8.56 -1.59 9.99
N ARG A 261 -8.65 -2.21 11.18
CA ARG A 261 -7.67 -2.00 12.25
C ARG A 261 -6.61 -3.10 12.17
N ALA A 262 -5.35 -2.71 11.98
CA ALA A 262 -4.27 -3.62 11.65
C ALA A 262 -3.23 -3.74 12.77
N ALA A 263 -2.60 -4.91 12.87
CA ALA A 263 -1.41 -5.12 13.67
C ALA A 263 -0.18 -4.72 12.87
N LEU A 264 0.50 -3.63 13.22
CA LEU A 264 1.80 -3.29 12.65
C LEU A 264 2.87 -4.23 13.22
N LEU A 265 3.34 -5.15 12.39
CA LEU A 265 4.30 -6.19 12.73
C LEU A 265 5.62 -5.89 12.03
N VAL A 266 6.72 -5.96 12.79
CA VAL A 266 8.06 -5.62 12.29
C VAL A 266 9.06 -6.71 12.63
N ARG A 267 9.87 -7.09 11.65
CA ARG A 267 11.06 -7.93 11.81
C ARG A 267 12.29 -7.11 11.41
N ASP A 268 13.08 -6.70 12.41
CA ASP A 268 14.32 -5.96 12.19
C ASP A 268 15.42 -6.88 11.65
N ARG A 269 16.33 -6.32 10.85
CA ARG A 269 17.57 -6.98 10.44
C ARG A 269 18.36 -7.34 11.69
N HIS A 270 18.66 -8.63 11.87
CA HIS A 270 19.63 -9.04 12.88
C HIS A 270 21.03 -8.61 12.43
N LEU A 271 21.78 -7.94 13.32
CA LEU A 271 23.20 -7.65 13.12
C LEU A 271 23.98 -8.97 13.11
N ARG A 272 24.10 -9.61 11.95
CA ARG A 272 24.86 -10.87 11.78
C ARG A 272 26.39 -10.66 11.64
N ARG A 273 26.91 -9.47 11.96
CA ARG A 273 28.34 -9.11 11.75
C ARG A 273 29.00 -8.38 12.92
N LEU A 274 28.77 -8.82 14.16
CA LEU A 274 29.51 -8.31 15.32
C LEU A 274 30.12 -9.41 16.20
N LEU A 275 30.35 -10.60 15.65
CA LEU A 275 31.11 -11.67 16.32
C LEU A 275 32.17 -12.20 15.36
#